data_AF-A0A421JMF3-F1
#
_entry.id   AF-A0A421JMF3-F1
#
_cell.length_a   1.000
_cell.length_b   1.000
_cell.length_c   1.000
_cell.angle_alpha   90.00
_cell.angle_beta   90.00
_cell.angle_gamma   90.00
#
_symmetry.space_group_name_H-M   'P 1'
#
loop_
_entity.id
_entity.type
_entity.pdbx_description
1 polymer ?
#
loop_
_entity_poly.entity_id
_entity_poly.type
_entity_poly.pdbx_seq_one_letter_code
_entity_poly.pdbx_strand_id
1 'polypeptide(L)'
;MGVYLTYNPFLSHLNQIHKCRICTVNRRLYKLGKIKLYHSIYVNTSYRYQIQNSPIIYTNFNIKFTIVNIQDSLEWLHRNSNINFIKNMVFGEDRPMFYCVRSLYPWIDATIEHLSDKYKTYHTPQNFHSILSKGYAIPVLHKSQKLPWVNKLTVYVEHVKYLDLLKIASFFRLKNLKTKVSLSKKSSKFLLSKIKEIFNLKILTTFQLHLYFKSAHPDHIETEVMVLLSKLPNLKHLSLISQNIGFNRVIKVLKPNSLHSLYLKIVQVKDIIETNEI
;
A
#
# COMPACT_ATOMS: atom_id res chain seq x y z
N MET A 1 10.60 -11.09 -41.89
CA MET A 1 11.53 -12.12 -41.37
C MET A 1 11.40 -12.19 -39.84
N GLY A 2 10.33 -12.81 -39.35
CA GLY A 2 10.00 -12.90 -37.93
C GLY A 2 10.50 -14.23 -37.36
N VAL A 3 11.78 -14.29 -37.00
CA VAL A 3 12.29 -15.44 -36.25
C VAL A 3 11.79 -15.29 -34.83
N TYR A 4 10.91 -16.20 -34.42
CA TYR A 4 10.56 -16.45 -33.05
C TYR A 4 11.85 -16.52 -32.21
N LEU A 5 12.18 -15.44 -31.50
CA LEU A 5 13.12 -15.49 -30.37
C LEU A 5 12.35 -16.15 -29.22
N THR A 6 12.05 -17.43 -29.46
CA THR A 6 11.41 -18.37 -28.56
C THR A 6 12.24 -18.45 -27.30
N TYR A 7 11.62 -17.99 -26.22
CA TYR A 7 11.83 -18.42 -24.85
C TYR A 7 13.17 -19.14 -24.60
N ASN A 8 14.17 -18.41 -24.08
CA ASN A 8 15.37 -19.03 -23.55
C ASN A 8 15.14 -19.37 -22.08
N PRO A 9 14.91 -20.65 -21.71
CA PRO A 9 14.60 -21.05 -20.34
C PRO A 9 15.75 -20.79 -19.37
N PHE A 10 17.00 -20.67 -19.83
CA PHE A 10 18.12 -20.38 -18.95
C PHE A 10 18.06 -18.96 -18.40
N LEU A 11 17.76 -17.98 -19.27
CA LEU A 11 17.69 -16.56 -18.87
C LEU A 11 16.53 -16.25 -17.91
N SER A 12 15.49 -17.08 -17.89
CA SER A 12 14.35 -16.91 -16.97
C SER A 12 14.64 -17.31 -15.54
N HIS A 13 15.75 -18.00 -15.25
CA HIS A 13 16.14 -18.40 -13.90
C HIS A 13 17.24 -17.51 -13.29
N LEU A 14 17.70 -16.51 -14.04
CA LEU A 14 18.77 -15.62 -13.60
C LEU A 14 18.23 -14.35 -12.96
N ASN A 15 18.89 -13.89 -11.91
CA ASN A 15 18.68 -12.54 -11.39
C ASN A 15 19.28 -11.47 -12.33
N GLN A 16 18.97 -10.21 -12.04
CA GLN A 16 19.45 -9.06 -12.81
C GLN A 16 20.97 -9.03 -12.99
N ILE A 17 21.75 -9.30 -11.94
CA ILE A 17 23.23 -9.24 -11.98
C ILE A 17 23.78 -10.28 -12.96
N HIS A 18 23.28 -11.51 -12.91
CA HIS A 18 23.74 -12.56 -13.82
C HIS A 18 23.27 -12.36 -15.25
N LYS A 19 22.07 -11.81 -15.47
CA LYS A 19 21.65 -11.39 -16.82
C LYS A 19 22.60 -10.34 -17.40
N CYS A 20 23.04 -9.36 -16.59
CA CYS A 20 24.04 -8.37 -17.01
C CYS A 20 25.36 -9.03 -17.41
N ARG A 21 25.87 -10.00 -16.62
CA ARG A 21 27.09 -10.75 -16.96
C ARG A 21 26.94 -11.54 -18.26
N ILE A 22 25.81 -12.19 -18.50
CA ILE A 22 25.57 -12.90 -19.77
C ILE A 22 25.55 -11.95 -20.97
N CYS A 23 25.10 -10.71 -20.78
CA CYS A 23 25.11 -9.73 -21.86
C CYS A 23 26.53 -9.41 -22.36
N THR A 24 27.59 -9.69 -21.61
CA THR A 24 28.98 -9.43 -22.03
C THR A 24 29.60 -10.57 -22.83
N VAL A 25 28.93 -11.73 -22.94
CA VAL A 25 29.53 -12.94 -23.54
C VAL A 25 29.56 -12.85 -25.07
N ASN A 26 28.44 -12.54 -25.72
CA ASN A 26 28.38 -12.35 -27.17
C ASN A 26 27.15 -11.53 -27.60
N ARG A 27 27.13 -11.08 -28.86
CA ARG A 27 26.06 -10.21 -29.42
C ARG A 27 24.66 -10.84 -29.34
N ARG A 28 24.53 -12.16 -29.48
CA ARG A 28 23.23 -12.85 -29.40
C ARG A 28 22.71 -12.85 -27.97
N LEU A 29 23.57 -13.18 -27.00
CA LEU A 29 23.25 -13.16 -25.58
C LEU A 29 23.01 -11.74 -25.06
N TYR A 30 23.74 -10.75 -25.57
CA TYR A 30 23.46 -9.33 -25.32
C TYR A 30 22.03 -8.96 -25.70
N LYS A 31 21.59 -9.28 -26.93
CA LYS A 31 20.22 -8.97 -27.37
C LYS A 31 19.16 -9.66 -26.50
N LEU A 32 19.33 -10.94 -26.22
CA LEU A 32 18.38 -11.73 -25.42
C LEU A 32 18.34 -11.26 -23.96
N GLY A 33 19.51 -11.09 -23.34
CA GLY A 33 19.63 -10.62 -21.96
C GLY A 33 19.07 -9.22 -21.79
N LYS A 34 19.30 -8.33 -22.76
CA LYS A 34 18.73 -6.99 -22.80
C LYS A 34 17.20 -7.01 -22.87
N ILE A 35 16.60 -7.78 -23.78
CA ILE A 35 15.13 -7.95 -23.82
C ILE A 35 14.62 -8.44 -22.47
N LYS A 36 15.29 -9.44 -21.87
CA LYS A 36 14.85 -10.03 -20.60
C LYS A 36 15.00 -9.08 -19.41
N LEU A 37 16.06 -8.27 -19.37
CA LEU A 37 16.29 -7.26 -18.34
C LEU A 37 15.23 -6.17 -18.40
N TYR A 38 14.84 -5.71 -19.59
CA TYR A 38 13.91 -4.60 -19.72
C TYR A 38 12.43 -5.03 -19.69
N HIS A 39 12.11 -6.31 -19.93
CA HIS A 39 10.73 -6.78 -20.06
C HIS A 39 9.81 -6.43 -18.87
N SER A 40 10.30 -6.66 -17.65
CA SER A 40 9.55 -6.43 -16.40
C SER A 40 10.41 -5.62 -15.43
N ILE A 41 10.01 -4.39 -15.16
CA ILE A 41 10.72 -3.49 -14.24
C ILE A 41 9.94 -3.36 -12.93
N TYR A 42 10.63 -3.41 -11.82
CA TYR A 42 10.11 -2.97 -10.53
C TYR A 42 10.76 -1.64 -10.16
N VAL A 43 9.94 -0.61 -10.01
CA VAL A 43 10.37 0.74 -9.65
C VAL A 43 10.20 0.93 -8.15
N ASN A 44 11.33 0.92 -7.44
CA ASN A 44 11.37 1.25 -6.03
C ASN A 44 11.64 2.75 -5.87
N THR A 45 10.61 3.48 -5.48
CA THR A 45 10.68 4.92 -5.19
C THR A 45 11.02 5.23 -3.73
N SER A 46 11.25 4.21 -2.91
CA SER A 46 11.56 4.40 -1.49
C SER A 46 12.98 4.89 -1.28
N TYR A 47 13.12 6.14 -0.83
CA TYR A 47 14.41 6.71 -0.41
C TYR A 47 15.05 5.93 0.74
N ARG A 48 14.23 5.39 1.66
CA ARG A 48 14.72 4.80 2.91
C ARG A 48 15.06 3.32 2.80
N TYR A 49 14.48 2.62 1.82
CA TYR A 49 14.58 1.17 1.71
C TYR A 49 14.90 0.78 0.28
N GLN A 50 16.17 0.96 -0.11
CA GLN A 50 16.63 0.47 -1.40
C GLN A 50 16.58 -1.06 -1.43
N ILE A 51 16.02 -1.61 -2.49
CA ILE A 51 16.01 -3.05 -2.68
C ILE A 51 17.39 -3.47 -3.17
N GLN A 52 18.03 -4.35 -2.42
CA GLN A 52 19.36 -4.83 -2.73
C GLN A 52 19.34 -5.76 -3.95
N ASN A 53 20.19 -5.45 -4.92
CA ASN A 53 20.51 -6.33 -6.03
C ASN A 53 21.86 -6.99 -5.75
N SER A 54 21.87 -8.32 -5.59
CA SER A 54 23.07 -9.08 -5.27
C SER A 54 23.12 -10.37 -6.09
N PRO A 55 24.32 -10.83 -6.50
CA PRO A 55 24.46 -12.08 -7.25
C PRO A 55 23.96 -13.30 -6.46
N ILE A 56 23.97 -13.27 -5.12
CA ILE A 56 23.52 -14.40 -4.29
C ILE A 56 22.02 -14.42 -4.02
N ILE A 57 21.27 -13.38 -4.42
CA ILE A 57 19.82 -13.29 -4.17
C ILE A 57 19.05 -13.80 -5.39
N TYR A 58 18.28 -14.88 -5.19
CA TYR A 58 17.49 -15.56 -6.23
C TYR A 58 16.06 -15.83 -5.78
N THR A 59 15.39 -14.79 -5.30
CA THR A 59 13.95 -14.89 -5.05
C THR A 59 13.18 -14.85 -6.37
N ASN A 60 11.96 -15.37 -6.39
CA ASN A 60 11.04 -15.21 -7.52
C ASN A 60 10.89 -13.75 -7.96
N PHE A 61 10.96 -12.82 -7.00
CA PHE A 61 10.93 -11.39 -7.26
C PHE A 61 12.18 -10.92 -8.03
N ASN A 62 13.39 -11.21 -7.56
CA ASN A 62 14.65 -10.80 -8.19
C ASN A 62 14.93 -11.49 -9.53
N ILE A 63 14.32 -12.67 -9.76
CA ILE A 63 14.39 -13.37 -11.04
C ILE A 63 13.42 -12.75 -12.05
N LYS A 64 12.21 -12.39 -11.59
CA LYS A 64 11.13 -11.86 -12.44
C LYS A 64 11.35 -10.41 -12.84
N PHE A 65 11.78 -9.57 -11.91
CA PHE A 65 11.89 -8.12 -12.11
C PHE A 65 13.35 -7.66 -12.17
N THR A 66 13.59 -6.69 -13.03
CA THR A 66 14.74 -5.79 -12.92
C THR A 66 14.37 -4.66 -12.00
N ILE A 67 15.11 -4.51 -10.92
CA ILE A 67 14.83 -3.54 -9.86
C ILE A 67 15.57 -2.25 -10.18
N VAL A 68 14.81 -1.15 -10.20
CA VAL A 68 15.30 0.20 -10.40
C VAL A 68 14.97 0.99 -9.13
N ASN A 69 16.01 1.28 -8.33
CA ASN A 69 15.91 2.16 -7.18
C ASN A 69 16.08 3.61 -7.68
N ILE A 70 14.99 4.40 -7.71
CA ILE A 70 15.02 5.77 -8.24
C ILE A 70 14.25 6.73 -7.34
N GLN A 71 14.75 7.95 -7.20
CA GLN A 71 14.21 8.96 -6.28
C GLN A 71 13.24 9.93 -6.98
N ASP A 72 12.31 9.42 -7.80
CA ASP A 72 11.26 10.17 -8.51
C ASP A 72 11.61 10.84 -9.86
N SER A 73 12.77 10.60 -10.49
CA SER A 73 13.03 11.17 -11.83
C SER A 73 12.56 10.27 -12.98
N LEU A 74 11.63 10.78 -13.80
CA LEU A 74 11.27 10.16 -15.10
C LEU A 74 12.40 10.25 -16.13
N GLU A 75 13.42 11.06 -15.85
CA GLU A 75 14.55 11.27 -16.76
C GLU A 75 15.20 9.97 -17.21
N TRP A 76 15.31 8.99 -16.31
CA TRP A 76 15.86 7.68 -16.66
C TRP A 76 15.04 7.01 -17.75
N LEU A 77 13.69 7.06 -17.68
CA LEU A 77 12.83 6.47 -18.70
C LEU A 77 12.95 7.18 -20.05
N HIS A 78 12.96 8.51 -20.04
CA HIS A 78 13.08 9.31 -21.26
C HIS A 78 14.43 9.11 -21.96
N ARG A 79 15.51 8.95 -21.20
CA ARG A 79 16.86 8.71 -21.76
C ARG A 79 17.10 7.25 -22.12
N ASN A 80 16.22 6.33 -21.74
CA ASN A 80 16.43 4.91 -21.98
C ASN A 80 15.99 4.51 -23.39
N SER A 81 16.97 4.26 -24.26
CA SER A 81 16.74 3.74 -25.62
C SER A 81 16.05 2.37 -25.67
N ASN A 82 15.84 1.72 -24.52
CA ASN A 82 15.31 0.36 -24.39
C ASN A 82 13.85 0.33 -23.91
N ILE A 83 13.19 1.48 -23.84
CA ILE A 83 11.81 1.59 -23.35
C ILE A 83 10.81 0.72 -24.12
N ASN A 84 11.08 0.48 -25.40
CA ASN A 84 10.25 -0.37 -26.26
C ASN A 84 10.26 -1.85 -25.86
N PHE A 85 11.28 -2.29 -25.10
CA PHE A 85 11.33 -3.66 -24.57
C PHE A 85 10.52 -3.83 -23.28
N ILE A 86 10.15 -2.73 -22.62
CA ILE A 86 9.41 -2.79 -21.37
C ILE A 86 7.95 -3.11 -21.67
N LYS A 87 7.44 -4.17 -21.03
CA LYS A 87 6.04 -4.61 -21.16
C LYS A 87 5.28 -4.49 -19.85
N ASN A 88 5.99 -4.57 -18.73
CA ASN A 88 5.39 -4.50 -17.40
C ASN A 88 6.24 -3.60 -16.49
N MET A 89 5.58 -2.71 -15.76
CA MET A 89 6.18 -1.92 -14.68
C MET A 89 5.35 -2.04 -13.42
N VAL A 90 6.02 -2.34 -12.30
CA VAL A 90 5.40 -2.37 -10.97
C VAL A 90 6.02 -1.28 -10.11
N PHE A 91 5.19 -0.43 -9.53
CA PHE A 91 5.60 0.67 -8.66
C PHE A 91 5.35 0.29 -7.20
N GLY A 92 6.36 0.46 -6.33
CA GLY A 92 6.20 0.18 -4.90
C GLY A 92 5.23 1.12 -4.19
N GLU A 93 4.96 2.30 -4.75
CA GLU A 93 4.09 3.33 -4.16
C GLU A 93 3.25 4.05 -5.24
N ASP A 94 2.11 4.60 -4.83
CA ASP A 94 1.27 5.49 -5.65
C ASP A 94 1.91 6.88 -5.75
N ARG A 95 2.69 7.11 -6.81
CA ARG A 95 3.47 8.34 -7.05
C ARG A 95 3.15 8.95 -8.41
N PRO A 96 3.40 10.26 -8.63
CA PRO A 96 3.19 10.92 -9.92
C PRO A 96 3.81 10.17 -11.10
N MET A 97 4.97 9.55 -10.89
CA MET A 97 5.67 8.74 -11.90
C MET A 97 4.80 7.62 -12.49
N PHE A 98 3.99 6.94 -11.67
CA PHE A 98 3.08 5.89 -12.14
C PHE A 98 2.09 6.43 -13.19
N TYR A 99 1.48 7.57 -12.89
CA TYR A 99 0.51 8.21 -13.78
C TYR A 99 1.19 8.72 -15.07
N CYS A 100 2.38 9.30 -14.96
CA CYS A 100 3.17 9.71 -16.12
C CYS A 100 3.50 8.52 -17.03
N VAL A 101 3.91 7.37 -16.47
CA VAL A 101 4.20 6.18 -17.27
C VAL A 101 2.96 5.68 -17.99
N ARG A 102 1.80 5.62 -17.31
CA ARG A 102 0.54 5.23 -17.96
C ARG A 102 0.13 6.17 -19.09
N SER A 103 0.39 7.47 -18.92
CA SER A 103 0.03 8.48 -19.91
C SER A 103 0.98 8.50 -21.10
N LEU A 104 2.29 8.39 -20.86
CA LEU A 104 3.34 8.56 -21.87
C LEU A 104 3.69 7.26 -22.59
N TYR A 105 3.50 6.11 -21.93
CA TYR A 105 3.89 4.79 -22.43
C TYR A 105 2.72 3.80 -22.33
N PRO A 106 1.64 3.98 -23.11
CA PRO A 106 0.42 3.20 -22.99
C PRO A 106 0.59 1.70 -23.33
N TRP A 107 1.69 1.30 -23.96
CA TRP A 107 2.03 -0.10 -24.22
C TRP A 107 2.65 -0.83 -23.01
N ILE A 108 2.92 -0.11 -21.93
CA ILE A 108 3.50 -0.66 -20.69
C ILE A 108 2.36 -0.92 -19.71
N ASP A 109 2.20 -2.18 -19.31
CA ASP A 109 1.29 -2.56 -18.22
C ASP A 109 1.88 -2.05 -16.89
N ALA A 110 1.43 -0.87 -16.46
CA ALA A 110 1.88 -0.26 -15.22
C ALA A 110 0.89 -0.56 -14.08
N THR A 111 1.41 -1.10 -12.98
CA THR A 111 0.63 -1.43 -11.77
C THR A 111 1.31 -0.89 -10.52
N ILE A 112 0.54 -0.67 -9.45
CA ILE A 112 1.07 -0.32 -8.13
C ILE A 112 1.05 -1.59 -7.28
N GLU A 113 2.20 -1.94 -6.70
CA GLU A 113 2.29 -2.87 -5.59
C GLU A 113 1.69 -2.17 -4.37
N HIS A 114 0.35 -2.13 -4.31
CA HIS A 114 -0.28 -1.92 -3.02
C HIS A 114 0.32 -2.95 -2.08
N LEU A 115 0.58 -2.56 -0.83
CA LEU A 115 0.82 -3.44 0.33
C LEU A 115 -0.38 -4.40 0.50
N SER A 116 -0.55 -5.26 -0.51
CA SER A 116 -1.44 -6.36 -0.70
C SER A 116 -0.77 -7.51 0.01
N ASP A 117 -0.64 -7.34 1.32
CA ASP A 117 -0.94 -8.45 2.17
C ASP A 117 -2.40 -8.83 1.89
N LYS A 118 -2.54 -9.76 0.94
CA LYS A 118 -3.56 -10.82 0.80
C LYS A 118 -4.29 -10.84 -0.54
N TYR A 119 -3.71 -11.68 -1.42
CA TYR A 119 -4.36 -12.51 -2.43
C TYR A 119 -5.06 -11.80 -3.59
N LYS A 120 -4.63 -12.22 -4.79
CA LYS A 120 -5.50 -12.31 -5.98
C LYS A 120 -6.89 -12.77 -5.54
N THR A 121 -7.86 -11.86 -5.59
CA THR A 121 -9.25 -12.24 -5.82
C THR A 121 -9.54 -11.82 -7.25
N TYR A 122 -9.76 -12.81 -8.10
CA TYR A 122 -10.42 -12.58 -9.37
C TYR A 122 -11.68 -11.78 -9.09
N HIS A 123 -11.86 -10.69 -9.82
CA HIS A 123 -13.07 -9.87 -9.76
C HIS A 123 -14.29 -10.77 -9.95
N THR A 124 -15.05 -10.99 -8.89
CA THR A 124 -16.49 -11.23 -8.99
C THR A 124 -17.18 -9.88 -8.74
N PRO A 125 -18.31 -9.58 -9.41
CA PRO A 125 -18.87 -8.23 -9.48
C PRO A 125 -19.46 -7.67 -8.17
N GLN A 126 -19.25 -8.30 -7.02
CA GLN A 126 -20.00 -8.02 -5.78
C GLN A 126 -19.21 -7.35 -4.65
N ASN A 127 -17.91 -7.07 -4.81
CA ASN A 127 -17.11 -6.42 -3.75
C ASN A 127 -16.61 -5.04 -4.20
N PHE A 128 -17.37 -4.00 -3.88
CA PHE A 128 -16.92 -2.62 -4.07
C PHE A 128 -15.88 -2.24 -3.00
N HIS A 129 -14.65 -2.04 -3.43
CA HIS A 129 -13.56 -1.47 -2.62
C HIS A 129 -13.33 -0.02 -3.04
N SER A 130 -14.03 0.92 -2.41
CA SER A 130 -13.78 2.35 -2.61
C SER A 130 -12.66 2.82 -1.67
N ILE A 131 -11.46 3.05 -2.23
CA ILE A 131 -10.33 3.67 -1.53
C ILE A 131 -10.48 5.19 -1.70
N LEU A 132 -10.67 5.91 -0.60
CA LEU A 132 -10.73 7.38 -0.58
C LEU A 132 -9.39 7.91 -0.07
N SER A 133 -8.46 8.21 -0.98
CA SER A 133 -7.23 8.94 -0.67
C SER A 133 -7.26 10.33 -1.31
N LYS A 134 -6.37 11.22 -0.86
CA LYS A 134 -6.29 12.67 -1.07
C LYS A 134 -6.41 13.21 -2.52
N GLY A 135 -6.49 12.34 -3.54
CA GLY A 135 -6.68 12.70 -4.95
C GLY A 135 -8.08 12.44 -5.51
N TYR A 136 -8.94 11.71 -4.79
CA TYR A 136 -10.29 11.38 -5.25
C TYR A 136 -11.30 12.19 -4.45
N ALA A 137 -11.94 13.17 -5.10
CA ALA A 137 -13.23 13.64 -4.60
C ALA A 137 -14.11 12.41 -4.42
N ILE A 138 -14.84 12.32 -3.30
CA ILE A 138 -15.93 11.33 -3.18
C ILE A 138 -16.72 11.48 -4.48
N PRO A 139 -16.85 10.41 -5.30
CA PRO A 139 -17.61 10.51 -6.53
C PRO A 139 -18.91 11.20 -6.18
N VAL A 140 -19.23 12.30 -6.88
CA VAL A 140 -20.54 12.92 -6.73
C VAL A 140 -21.52 11.85 -7.18
N LEU A 141 -21.97 11.04 -6.22
CA LEU A 141 -22.99 10.03 -6.40
C LEU A 141 -24.24 10.86 -6.63
N HIS A 142 -24.45 11.21 -7.90
CA HIS A 142 -25.59 11.97 -8.34
C HIS A 142 -26.83 11.21 -7.87
N LYS A 143 -27.50 11.83 -6.89
CA LYS A 143 -28.65 11.31 -6.15
C LYS A 143 -28.24 10.26 -5.11
N SER A 144 -28.69 10.53 -3.89
CA SER A 144 -28.56 9.79 -2.64
C SER A 144 -29.21 8.40 -2.68
N GLN A 145 -28.85 7.58 -3.67
CA GLN A 145 -29.26 6.19 -3.73
C GLN A 145 -28.50 5.43 -2.66
N LYS A 146 -29.23 5.03 -1.61
CA LYS A 146 -28.74 4.12 -0.57
C LYS A 146 -28.10 2.92 -1.25
N LEU A 147 -26.95 2.46 -0.75
CA LEU A 147 -26.27 1.27 -1.25
C LEU A 147 -26.54 0.08 -0.31
N PRO A 148 -27.75 -0.54 -0.32
CA PRO A 148 -28.14 -1.62 0.61
C PRO A 148 -27.31 -2.92 0.48
N TRP A 149 -26.46 -3.02 -0.53
CA TRP A 149 -25.73 -4.21 -0.96
C TRP A 149 -24.24 -4.15 -0.58
N VAL A 150 -23.74 -2.99 -0.12
CA VAL A 150 -22.41 -2.90 0.45
C VAL A 150 -22.45 -3.52 1.84
N ASN A 151 -21.73 -4.62 2.04
CA ASN A 151 -21.65 -5.34 3.32
C ASN A 151 -20.25 -5.26 3.95
N LYS A 152 -19.31 -4.56 3.29
CA LYS A 152 -17.93 -4.37 3.71
C LYS A 152 -17.42 -3.07 3.11
N LEU A 153 -17.10 -2.10 3.97
CA LEU A 153 -16.46 -0.84 3.57
C LEU A 153 -15.11 -0.72 4.28
N THR A 154 -14.04 -0.52 3.52
CA THR A 154 -12.70 -0.24 4.03
C THR A 154 -12.35 1.21 3.71
N VAL A 155 -12.45 2.11 4.70
CA VAL A 155 -12.13 3.53 4.52
C VAL A 155 -10.69 3.79 4.98
N TYR A 156 -9.80 4.17 4.08
CA TYR A 156 -8.44 4.61 4.40
C TYR A 156 -8.45 6.12 4.65
N VAL A 157 -8.37 6.55 5.91
CA VAL A 157 -8.55 7.98 6.26
C VAL A 157 -7.22 8.73 6.31
N GLU A 158 -6.49 8.80 5.20
CA GLU A 158 -5.28 9.64 5.14
C GLU A 158 -5.67 11.07 4.69
N HIS A 159 -5.82 11.99 5.65
CA HIS A 159 -6.22 13.39 5.42
C HIS A 159 -7.67 13.64 4.97
N VAL A 160 -8.64 12.82 5.38
CA VAL A 160 -10.07 13.10 5.07
C VAL A 160 -10.60 14.18 6.01
N LYS A 161 -11.23 15.24 5.47
CA LYS A 161 -11.91 16.26 6.28
C LYS A 161 -13.08 15.62 7.02
N TYR A 162 -13.36 16.06 8.25
CA TYR A 162 -14.46 15.52 9.04
C TYR A 162 -15.82 15.57 8.32
N LEU A 163 -16.09 16.64 7.58
CA LEU A 163 -17.33 16.76 6.80
C LEU A 163 -17.47 15.65 5.75
N ASP A 164 -16.38 15.21 5.15
CA ASP A 164 -16.39 14.12 4.16
C ASP A 164 -16.62 12.76 4.84
N LEU A 165 -16.15 12.59 6.08
CA LEU A 165 -16.48 11.41 6.89
C LEU A 165 -17.96 11.35 7.28
N LEU A 166 -18.57 12.48 7.63
CA LEU A 166 -20.02 12.54 7.91
C LEU A 166 -20.84 12.20 6.66
N LYS A 167 -20.41 12.69 5.48
CA LYS A 167 -21.03 12.30 4.20
C LYS A 167 -20.93 10.79 4.00
N ILE A 168 -19.74 10.20 4.16
CA ILE A 168 -19.55 8.75 4.07
C ILE A 168 -20.47 8.00 5.03
N ALA A 169 -20.51 8.38 6.31
CA ALA A 169 -21.40 7.75 7.29
C ALA A 169 -22.87 7.80 6.88
N SER A 170 -23.32 8.93 6.33
CA SER A 170 -24.71 9.09 5.88
C SER A 170 -25.09 8.14 4.75
N PHE A 171 -24.14 7.69 3.93
CA PHE A 171 -24.38 6.73 2.86
C PHE A 171 -24.56 5.28 3.34
N PHE A 172 -24.11 4.97 4.57
CA PHE A 172 -23.82 3.61 4.98
C PHE A 172 -24.60 3.22 6.26
N ARG A 173 -25.82 2.68 6.10
CA ARG A 173 -26.50 1.87 7.14
C ARG A 173 -25.96 0.43 7.16
N LEU A 174 -24.65 0.27 7.31
CA LEU A 174 -23.98 -1.03 7.17
C LEU A 174 -24.32 -1.94 8.36
N LYS A 175 -24.56 -3.23 8.10
CA LYS A 175 -24.73 -4.27 9.14
C LYS A 175 -23.40 -4.93 9.55
N ASN A 176 -22.41 -4.89 8.67
CA ASN A 176 -21.05 -5.39 8.88
C ASN A 176 -20.08 -4.36 8.29
N LEU A 177 -19.14 -3.85 9.10
CA LEU A 177 -18.19 -2.84 8.66
C LEU A 177 -16.78 -3.26 9.07
N LYS A 178 -15.82 -3.18 8.14
CA LYS A 178 -14.40 -3.45 8.38
C LYS A 178 -13.63 -2.14 8.22
N THR A 179 -13.58 -1.32 9.26
CA THR A 179 -12.89 -0.03 9.19
C THR A 179 -11.37 -0.18 9.34
N LYS A 180 -10.61 0.38 8.40
CA LYS A 180 -9.16 0.57 8.50
C LYS A 180 -8.83 2.05 8.64
N VAL A 181 -8.79 2.56 9.85
CA VAL A 181 -8.46 3.96 10.10
C VAL A 181 -6.93 4.11 10.13
N SER A 182 -6.37 4.87 9.22
CA SER A 182 -4.94 5.24 9.23
C SER A 182 -4.83 6.73 9.54
N LEU A 183 -4.24 7.10 10.67
CA LEU A 183 -4.11 8.50 11.09
C LEU A 183 -2.72 9.03 10.74
N SER A 184 -2.67 10.15 10.01
CA SER A 184 -1.43 10.84 9.64
C SER A 184 -1.25 12.16 10.40
N LYS A 185 -0.08 12.80 10.20
CA LYS A 185 0.61 13.74 11.10
C LYS A 185 -0.16 14.99 11.58
N LYS A 186 -1.29 15.36 10.95
CA LYS A 186 -1.99 16.65 11.20
C LYS A 186 -3.43 16.53 11.73
N SER A 187 -4.00 15.33 11.86
CA SER A 187 -5.44 15.16 12.09
C SER A 187 -5.82 14.25 13.26
N SER A 188 -4.85 13.86 14.11
CA SER A 188 -5.07 12.77 15.07
C SER A 188 -5.94 13.15 16.28
N LYS A 189 -5.79 14.35 16.84
CA LYS A 189 -6.58 14.83 18.01
C LYS A 189 -8.09 14.82 17.77
N PHE A 190 -8.52 15.00 16.52
CA PHE A 190 -9.93 15.19 16.21
C PHE A 190 -10.65 13.90 15.81
N LEU A 191 -9.93 12.84 15.41
CA LEU A 191 -10.60 11.74 14.71
C LEU A 191 -11.17 10.65 15.63
N LEU A 192 -10.43 10.19 16.64
CA LEU A 192 -10.82 9.01 17.44
C LEU A 192 -12.09 9.25 18.25
N SER A 193 -12.18 10.40 18.92
CA SER A 193 -13.38 10.81 19.65
C SER A 193 -14.61 10.89 18.74
N LYS A 194 -14.42 11.15 17.45
CA LYS A 194 -15.48 11.26 16.43
C LYS A 194 -15.81 9.96 15.71
N ILE A 195 -14.94 8.96 15.74
CA ILE A 195 -15.24 7.63 15.18
C ILE A 195 -16.54 7.07 15.79
N LYS A 196 -16.80 7.33 17.08
CA LYS A 196 -18.04 6.92 17.76
C LYS A 196 -19.30 7.61 17.23
N GLU A 197 -19.16 8.81 16.66
CA GLU A 197 -20.26 9.60 16.10
C GLU A 197 -20.55 9.16 14.66
N ILE A 198 -19.50 8.72 13.95
CA ILE A 198 -19.55 8.36 12.53
C ILE A 198 -19.99 6.90 12.35
N PHE A 199 -19.53 5.99 13.21
CA PHE A 199 -19.74 4.56 13.05
C PHE A 199 -20.52 3.97 14.22
N ASN A 200 -21.47 3.07 13.90
CA ASN A 200 -22.10 2.23 14.91
C ASN A 200 -21.09 1.18 15.40
N LEU A 201 -20.43 1.47 16.51
CA LEU A 201 -19.38 0.62 17.06
C LEU A 201 -19.89 -0.76 17.52
N LYS A 202 -21.19 -0.88 17.82
CA LYS A 202 -21.79 -2.13 18.30
C LYS A 202 -21.77 -3.25 17.25
N ILE A 203 -21.74 -2.93 15.96
CA ILE A 203 -21.78 -3.92 14.88
C ILE A 203 -20.39 -4.22 14.30
N LEU A 204 -19.35 -3.51 14.75
CA LEU A 204 -18.00 -3.66 14.20
C LEU A 204 -17.36 -4.97 14.68
N THR A 205 -17.04 -5.84 13.73
CA THR A 205 -16.33 -7.09 13.99
C THR A 205 -14.85 -7.02 13.65
N THR A 206 -14.42 -6.00 12.89
CA THR A 206 -13.01 -5.80 12.49
C THR A 206 -12.63 -4.35 12.61
N PHE A 207 -11.51 -4.09 13.29
CA PHE A 207 -10.98 -2.75 13.49
C PHE A 207 -9.46 -2.74 13.25
N GLN A 208 -9.00 -1.84 12.41
CA GLN A 208 -7.58 -1.64 12.14
C GLN A 208 -7.23 -0.16 12.33
N LEU A 209 -6.23 0.12 13.17
CA LEU A 209 -5.76 1.47 13.48
C LEU A 209 -4.25 1.58 13.28
N HIS A 210 -3.83 2.54 12.46
CA HIS A 210 -2.42 2.82 12.21
C HIS A 210 -2.05 4.22 12.69
N LEU A 211 -1.03 4.30 13.55
CA LEU A 211 -0.50 5.49 14.23
C LEU A 211 1.00 5.60 13.94
N TYR A 212 1.35 6.19 12.79
CA TYR A 212 2.72 6.18 12.26
C TYR A 212 3.60 7.36 12.69
N PHE A 213 3.15 8.31 13.52
CA PHE A 213 3.96 9.49 13.83
C PHE A 213 3.84 9.95 15.29
N LYS A 214 4.90 9.74 16.09
CA LYS A 214 4.98 10.16 17.50
C LYS A 214 4.63 11.63 17.71
N SER A 215 5.23 12.54 16.95
CA SER A 215 5.05 14.00 17.12
C SER A 215 3.67 14.52 16.72
N ALA A 216 2.82 13.66 16.16
CA ALA A 216 1.50 14.03 15.68
C ALA A 216 0.37 13.73 16.66
N HIS A 217 0.67 13.00 17.74
CA HIS A 217 -0.35 12.44 18.61
C HIS A 217 -0.34 13.15 19.98
N PRO A 218 -1.52 13.46 20.54
CA PRO A 218 -1.59 13.93 21.92
C PRO A 218 -1.08 12.87 22.89
N ASP A 219 -0.59 13.29 24.06
CA ASP A 219 -0.14 12.39 25.13
C ASP A 219 -1.25 11.43 25.61
N HIS A 220 -2.52 11.79 25.42
CA HIS A 220 -3.69 10.99 25.78
C HIS A 220 -4.18 10.03 24.67
N ILE A 221 -3.43 9.85 23.57
CA ILE A 221 -3.86 8.98 22.45
C ILE A 221 -4.11 7.54 22.88
N GLU A 222 -3.30 7.03 23.82
CA GLU A 222 -3.47 5.69 24.39
C GLU A 222 -4.83 5.55 25.08
N THR A 223 -5.19 6.53 25.90
CA THR A 223 -6.48 6.59 26.60
C THR A 223 -7.64 6.65 25.61
N GLU A 224 -7.53 7.43 24.53
CA GLU A 224 -8.57 7.50 23.51
C GLU A 224 -8.76 6.16 22.78
N VAL A 225 -7.65 5.49 22.43
CA VAL A 225 -7.71 4.16 21.81
C VAL A 225 -8.37 3.16 22.76
N MET A 226 -8.02 3.18 24.05
CA MET A 226 -8.66 2.35 25.07
C MET A 226 -10.17 2.61 25.18
N VAL A 227 -10.57 3.88 25.26
CA VAL A 227 -11.99 4.28 25.32
C VAL A 227 -12.75 3.90 24.04
N LEU A 228 -12.09 3.92 22.88
CA LEU A 228 -12.71 3.48 21.64
C LEU A 228 -12.90 1.96 21.61
N LEU A 229 -11.87 1.19 22.00
CA LEU A 229 -11.91 -0.26 21.99
C LEU A 229 -12.92 -0.83 22.99
N SER A 230 -13.12 -0.18 24.15
CA SER A 230 -14.15 -0.59 25.12
C SER A 230 -15.58 -0.48 24.57
N LYS A 231 -15.78 0.30 23.49
CA LYS A 231 -17.06 0.49 22.82
C LYS A 231 -17.29 -0.43 21.63
N LEU A 232 -16.40 -1.39 21.38
CA LEU A 232 -16.49 -2.37 20.29
C LEU A 232 -16.83 -3.78 20.85
N PRO A 233 -18.07 -4.01 21.34
CA PRO A 233 -18.42 -5.24 22.06
C PRO A 233 -18.34 -6.52 21.22
N ASN A 234 -18.44 -6.39 19.89
CA ASN A 234 -18.47 -7.50 18.94
C ASN A 234 -17.16 -7.63 18.14
N LEU A 235 -16.09 -7.00 18.59
CA LEU A 235 -14.81 -7.02 17.89
C LEU A 235 -14.22 -8.45 17.88
N LYS A 236 -13.96 -8.97 16.68
CA LYS A 236 -13.33 -10.29 16.46
C LYS A 236 -11.92 -10.18 15.90
N HIS A 237 -11.64 -9.13 15.14
CA HIS A 237 -10.36 -8.93 14.47
C HIS A 237 -9.80 -7.54 14.78
N LEU A 238 -8.66 -7.48 15.45
CA LEU A 238 -8.00 -6.23 15.83
C LEU A 238 -6.61 -6.15 15.21
N SER A 239 -6.30 -5.02 14.57
CA SER A 239 -4.97 -4.70 14.08
C SER A 239 -4.55 -3.31 14.55
N LEU A 240 -3.51 -3.24 15.39
CA LEU A 240 -2.96 -1.97 15.87
C LEU A 240 -1.50 -1.83 15.45
N ILE A 241 -1.18 -0.74 14.78
CA ILE A 241 0.19 -0.39 14.39
C ILE A 241 0.51 0.96 15.01
N SER A 242 1.49 1.03 15.91
CA SER A 242 1.82 2.25 16.65
C SER A 242 3.30 2.32 17.03
N GLN A 243 3.78 3.53 17.33
CA GLN A 243 5.14 3.76 17.87
C GLN A 243 5.21 3.66 19.39
N ASN A 244 4.27 4.30 20.10
CA ASN A 244 4.38 4.53 21.56
C ASN A 244 3.10 4.20 22.30
N ILE A 245 2.35 3.18 21.87
CA ILE A 245 1.23 2.68 22.66
C ILE A 245 1.72 1.53 23.54
N GLY A 246 1.44 1.61 24.83
CA GLY A 246 1.58 0.49 25.74
C GLY A 246 0.56 -0.59 25.41
N PHE A 247 0.88 -1.50 24.48
CA PHE A 247 -0.05 -2.55 24.04
C PHE A 247 -0.58 -3.40 25.20
N ASN A 248 0.21 -3.60 26.26
CA ASN A 248 -0.22 -4.29 27.48
C ASN A 248 -1.44 -3.63 28.14
N ARG A 249 -1.51 -2.29 28.14
CA ARG A 249 -2.65 -1.56 28.70
C ARG A 249 -3.86 -1.62 27.78
N VAL A 250 -3.64 -1.53 26.47
CA VAL A 250 -4.70 -1.65 25.46
C VAL A 250 -5.37 -3.02 25.50
N ILE A 251 -4.59 -4.10 25.60
CA ILE A 251 -5.11 -5.47 25.64
C ILE A 251 -6.01 -5.69 26.85
N LYS A 252 -5.72 -5.07 28.00
CA LYS A 252 -6.54 -5.19 29.23
C LYS A 252 -7.97 -4.70 29.07
N VAL A 253 -8.25 -3.86 28.07
CA VAL A 253 -9.60 -3.33 27.81
C VAL A 253 -10.42 -4.29 26.94
N LEU A 254 -9.76 -5.24 26.26
CA LEU A 254 -10.43 -6.18 25.39
C LEU A 254 -11.09 -7.29 26.21
N LYS A 255 -12.30 -7.69 25.80
CA LYS A 255 -13.00 -8.80 26.44
C LYS A 255 -12.18 -10.09 26.29
N PRO A 256 -11.94 -10.87 27.36
CA PRO A 256 -11.24 -12.15 27.27
C PRO A 256 -11.92 -13.08 26.24
N ASN A 257 -11.11 -13.81 25.47
CA ASN A 257 -11.56 -14.79 24.46
C ASN A 257 -12.54 -14.25 23.40
N SER A 258 -12.58 -12.93 23.19
CA SER A 258 -13.46 -12.32 22.17
C SER A 258 -12.83 -12.21 20.79
N LEU A 259 -11.50 -12.13 20.72
CA LEU A 259 -10.78 -11.96 19.46
C LEU A 259 -10.47 -13.31 18.80
N HIS A 260 -10.80 -13.39 17.51
CA HIS A 260 -10.36 -14.46 16.61
C HIS A 260 -8.97 -14.15 16.02
N SER A 261 -8.62 -12.87 15.89
CA SER A 261 -7.27 -12.48 15.44
C SER A 261 -6.81 -11.17 16.06
N LEU A 262 -5.55 -11.14 16.47
CA LEU A 262 -4.88 -9.96 17.01
C LEU A 262 -3.58 -9.73 16.24
N TYR A 263 -3.41 -8.53 15.69
CA TYR A 263 -2.17 -8.10 15.04
C TYR A 263 -1.67 -6.82 15.70
N LEU A 264 -0.46 -6.86 16.25
CA LEU A 264 0.19 -5.73 16.90
C LEU A 264 1.54 -5.50 16.24
N LYS A 265 1.82 -4.27 15.83
CA LYS A 265 3.12 -3.90 15.27
C LYS A 265 3.63 -2.62 15.91
N ILE A 266 4.81 -2.71 16.52
CA ILE A 266 5.58 -1.54 16.93
C ILE A 266 6.33 -1.04 15.70
N VAL A 267 6.18 0.24 15.36
CA VAL A 267 6.97 0.89 14.33
C VAL A 267 8.09 1.65 15.04
N GLN A 268 9.35 1.36 14.74
CA GLN A 268 10.45 2.22 15.16
C GLN A 268 10.70 3.25 14.07
N VAL A 269 10.59 4.55 14.42
CA VAL A 269 11.15 5.60 13.57
C VAL A 269 12.59 5.70 14.00
N LYS A 270 13.52 5.34 13.11
CA LYS A 270 14.90 5.80 13.27
C LYS A 270 14.81 7.33 13.26
N ASP A 271 15.18 7.96 14.38
CA ASP A 271 15.31 9.41 14.44
C ASP A 271 16.17 9.82 13.25
N ILE A 272 15.58 10.59 12.34
CA ILE A 272 16.39 11.34 11.40
C ILE A 272 17.05 12.38 12.30
N ILE A 273 18.31 12.13 12.64
CA ILE A 273 19.18 13.17 13.17
C ILE A 273 19.16 14.25 12.09
N GLU A 274 18.42 15.33 12.34
CA GLU A 274 18.58 16.57 11.60
C GLU A 274 20.01 17.03 11.90
N THR A 275 20.95 16.65 11.04
CA THR A 275 22.25 17.30 10.99
C THR A 275 22.00 18.71 10.54
N ASN A 276 21.85 19.61 11.51
CA ASN A 276 22.00 21.04 11.30
C ASN A 276 23.47 21.26 10.94
N GLU A 277 23.77 21.27 9.66
CA GLU A 277 24.99 21.91 9.17
C GLU A 277 24.79 23.43 9.32
N ILE A 278 25.73 24.04 10.04
CA ILE A 278 25.92 25.50 10.11
C ILE A 278 26.51 25.97 8.78
#